data_AF-A0A4D4JHW1-F1
#
_entry.id   AF-A0A4D4JHW1-F1
#
_cell.length_a   1.000
_cell.length_b   1.000
_cell.length_c   1.000
_cell.angle_alpha   90.00
_cell.angle_beta   90.00
_cell.angle_gamma   90.00
#
_symmetry.space_group_name_H-M   'P 1'
#
loop_
_entity.id
_entity.type
_entity.pdbx_description
1 polymer ?
#
loop_
_entity_poly.entity_id
_entity_poly.type
_entity_poly.pdbx_seq_one_letter_code
_entity_poly.pdbx_strand_id
1 'polypeptide(L)'
;MLAVDFAVLNDARADIARSIEHAEDVLAALSKQVARLAEMWTGAASEGFQRTLAEWMAGQQDLQRQLQELHDLVVTAHSNHAQAVRGNVAIWQV
;
A
#
# COMPACT_ATOMS: atom_id res chain seq x y z
N MET A 1 -28.87 4.41 11.30
CA MET A 1 -27.75 3.51 11.69
C MET A 1 -26.76 3.35 10.54
N LEU A 2 -27.20 2.96 9.34
CA LEU A 2 -26.38 2.86 8.10
C LEU A 2 -25.39 4.02 7.80
N ALA A 3 -25.75 5.28 8.08
CA ALA A 3 -24.88 6.42 7.81
C ALA A 3 -23.66 6.52 8.75
N VAL A 4 -23.81 6.06 10.00
CA VAL A 4 -22.72 6.06 10.99
C VAL A 4 -21.72 4.94 10.66
N ASP A 5 -22.23 3.76 10.29
CA ASP A 5 -21.39 2.64 9.85
C ASP A 5 -20.59 3.00 8.59
N PHE A 6 -21.19 3.77 7.66
CA PHE A 6 -20.51 4.23 6.45
C PHE A 6 -19.38 5.23 6.74
N ALA A 7 -19.56 6.14 7.70
CA ALA A 7 -18.53 7.10 8.10
C ALA A 7 -17.32 6.40 8.72
N VAL A 8 -17.54 5.45 9.63
CA VAL A 8 -16.48 4.67 10.28
C VAL A 8 -15.67 3.87 9.26
N LEU A 9 -16.33 3.24 8.29
CA LEU A 9 -15.67 2.53 7.19
C LEU A 9 -14.84 3.46 6.29
N ASN A 10 -15.32 4.67 6.04
CA ASN A 10 -14.61 5.66 5.23
C ASN A 10 -13.36 6.20 5.95
N ASP A 11 -13.45 6.43 7.26
CA ASP A 11 -12.32 6.89 8.08
C ASP A 11 -11.23 5.82 8.20
N ALA A 12 -11.60 4.58 8.53
CA ALA A 12 -10.65 3.46 8.58
C ALA A 12 -9.93 3.24 7.24
N ARG A 13 -10.62 3.48 6.13
CA ARG A 13 -10.01 3.46 4.79
C ARG A 13 -9.03 4.61 4.56
N ALA A 14 -9.37 5.83 4.97
CA ALA A 14 -8.47 6.96 4.86
C ALA A 14 -7.20 6.75 5.71
N ASP A 15 -7.32 6.06 6.85
CA ASP A 15 -6.19 5.64 7.67
C ASP A 15 -5.32 4.60 6.97
N ILE A 16 -5.92 3.60 6.32
CA ILE A 16 -5.20 2.60 5.53
C ILE A 16 -4.45 3.26 4.36
N ALA A 17 -5.10 4.15 3.61
CA ALA A 17 -4.48 4.85 2.49
C ALA A 17 -3.27 5.69 2.94
N ARG A 18 -3.41 6.47 4.03
CA ARG A 18 -2.30 7.23 4.62
C ARG A 18 -1.17 6.35 5.11
N SER A 19 -1.49 5.18 5.67
CA SER A 19 -0.50 4.21 6.14
C SER A 19 0.28 3.59 4.98
N ILE A 20 -0.40 3.33 3.86
CA ILE A 20 0.22 2.84 2.62
C ILE A 20 1.18 3.91 2.06
N GLU A 21 0.71 5.16 1.89
CA GLU A 21 1.55 6.26 1.40
C GLU A 21 2.78 6.46 2.29
N HIS A 22 2.60 6.42 3.62
CA HIS A 22 3.71 6.53 4.56
C HIS A 22 4.72 5.37 4.42
N ALA A 23 4.22 4.14 4.23
CA ALA A 23 5.07 2.98 3.99
C ALA A 23 5.88 3.16 2.69
N GLU A 24 5.24 3.58 1.60
CA GLU A 24 5.93 3.85 0.33
C GLU A 24 7.02 4.91 0.46
N ASP A 25 6.77 6.01 1.19
CA ASP A 25 7.76 7.06 1.44
C ASP A 25 8.98 6.52 2.20
N VAL A 26 8.74 5.74 3.27
CA VAL A 26 9.82 5.11 4.05
C VAL A 26 10.61 4.14 3.19
N LEU A 27 9.92 3.35 2.37
CA LEU A 27 10.53 2.39 1.47
C LEU A 27 11.39 3.09 0.39
N ALA A 28 10.92 4.21 -0.17
CA ALA A 28 11.67 5.02 -1.12
C ALA A 28 12.90 5.71 -0.48
N ALA A 29 12.77 6.17 0.77
CA ALA A 29 13.89 6.73 1.51
C ALA A 29 14.97 5.68 1.80
N LEU A 30 14.57 4.47 2.18
CA LEU A 30 15.48 3.35 2.40
C LEU A 30 16.17 2.92 1.10
N SER A 31 15.40 2.82 -0.01
CA SER A 31 15.87 2.64 -1.40
C SER A 31 17.06 3.54 -1.73
N LYS A 32 16.91 4.85 -1.49
CA LYS A 32 17.98 5.83 -1.73
C LYS A 32 19.20 5.66 -0.83
N GLN A 33 19.01 5.28 0.43
CA GLN A 33 20.13 5.11 1.37
C GLN A 33 20.98 3.89 1.01
N VAL A 34 20.33 2.78 0.70
CA VAL A 34 21.02 1.54 0.33
C VAL A 34 21.73 1.69 -1.01
N ALA A 35 21.13 2.40 -1.99
CA ALA A 35 21.81 2.70 -3.26
C ALA A 35 23.13 3.46 -3.03
N ARG A 36 23.14 4.46 -2.15
CA ARG A 36 24.38 5.18 -1.77
C ARG A 36 25.39 4.27 -1.07
N LEU A 37 24.94 3.37 -0.21
CA LEU A 37 25.81 2.38 0.43
C LEU A 37 26.44 1.43 -0.60
N ALA A 38 25.69 1.06 -1.64
CA ALA A 38 26.18 0.20 -2.70
C ALA A 38 27.28 0.85 -3.55
N GLU A 39 27.22 2.16 -3.76
CA GLU A 39 28.29 2.91 -4.43
C GLU A 39 29.58 2.94 -3.61
N MET A 40 29.50 2.91 -2.27
CA MET A 40 30.66 2.96 -1.38
C MET A 40 31.33 1.59 -1.18
N TRP A 41 30.60 0.49 -1.35
CA TRP A 41 31.08 -0.89 -1.09
C TRP A 41 31.37 -1.66 -2.38
N THR A 42 32.06 -1.02 -3.34
CA THR A 42 32.60 -1.69 -4.52
C THR A 42 33.99 -2.25 -4.25
N GLY A 43 34.17 -3.58 -4.24
CA GLY A 43 35.48 -4.21 -4.00
C GLY A 43 35.43 -5.72 -3.73
N ALA A 44 36.59 -6.37 -3.51
CA ALA A 44 36.76 -7.84 -3.49
C ALA A 44 36.00 -8.62 -2.38
N ALA A 45 35.23 -7.95 -1.53
CA ALA A 45 34.32 -8.55 -0.54
C ALA A 45 32.82 -8.29 -0.83
N SER A 46 32.49 -7.90 -2.07
CA SER A 46 31.19 -7.38 -2.48
C SER A 46 30.07 -8.43 -2.66
N GLU A 47 30.37 -9.73 -2.76
CA GLU A 47 29.34 -10.74 -3.06
C GLU A 47 28.26 -10.86 -1.97
N GLY A 48 28.66 -10.87 -0.69
CA GLY A 48 27.72 -10.96 0.42
C GLY A 48 26.79 -9.75 0.48
N PHE A 49 27.36 -8.55 0.30
CA PHE A 49 26.59 -7.31 0.26
C PHE A 49 25.66 -7.24 -0.94
N GLN A 50 26.11 -7.61 -2.15
CA GLN A 50 25.26 -7.64 -3.34
C GLN A 50 24.10 -8.63 -3.20
N ARG A 51 24.33 -9.77 -2.53
CA ARG A 51 23.27 -10.75 -2.25
C ARG A 51 22.21 -10.17 -1.30
N THR A 52 22.64 -9.59 -0.17
CA THR A 52 21.73 -8.94 0.78
C THR A 52 20.98 -7.77 0.13
N LEU A 53 21.65 -7.00 -0.74
CA LEU A 53 21.04 -5.93 -1.52
C LEU A 53 19.94 -6.47 -2.44
N ALA A 54 20.21 -7.54 -3.17
CA ALA A 54 19.25 -8.15 -4.08
C ALA A 54 18.01 -8.70 -3.33
N GLU A 55 18.22 -9.39 -2.21
CA GLU A 55 17.15 -9.89 -1.35
C GLU A 55 16.28 -8.75 -0.81
N TRP A 56 16.90 -7.67 -0.37
CA TRP A 56 16.19 -6.50 0.12
C TRP A 56 15.37 -5.80 -0.97
N MET A 57 15.93 -5.62 -2.17
CA MET A 57 15.18 -5.04 -3.30
C MET A 57 13.98 -5.91 -3.70
N ALA A 58 14.13 -7.23 -3.67
CA ALA A 58 13.03 -8.16 -3.96
C ALA A 58 11.91 -8.05 -2.91
N GLY A 59 12.26 -8.00 -1.62
CA GLY A 59 11.29 -7.83 -0.54
C GLY A 59 10.55 -6.48 -0.60
N GLN A 60 11.27 -5.41 -0.97
CA GLN A 60 10.70 -4.08 -1.22
C GLN A 60 9.65 -4.10 -2.33
N GLN A 61 9.98 -4.68 -3.48
CA GLN A 61 9.06 -4.77 -4.60
C GLN A 61 7.83 -5.61 -4.28
N ASP A 62 8.00 -6.68 -3.49
CA ASP A 62 6.88 -7.53 -3.08
C ASP A 62 5.96 -6.79 -2.11
N LEU A 63 6.51 -6.08 -1.12
CA LEU A 63 5.73 -5.27 -0.20
C LEU A 63 4.96 -4.16 -0.93
N GLN A 64 5.61 -3.47 -1.87
CA GLN A 64 4.94 -2.44 -2.69
C GLN A 64 3.76 -3.04 -3.47
N ARG A 65 3.95 -4.23 -4.07
CA ARG A 65 2.87 -4.92 -4.80
C ARG A 65 1.70 -5.26 -3.89
N GLN A 66 1.96 -5.82 -2.71
CA GLN A 66 0.92 -6.18 -1.74
C GLN A 66 0.15 -4.95 -1.24
N LEU A 67 0.84 -3.82 -1.00
CA LEU A 67 0.19 -2.57 -0.61
C LEU A 67 -0.73 -2.05 -1.71
N GLN A 68 -0.32 -2.17 -2.96
CA GLN A 68 -1.12 -1.77 -4.12
C GLN A 68 -2.35 -2.67 -4.32
N GLU A 69 -2.19 -3.98 -4.14
CA GLU A 69 -3.31 -4.93 -4.13
C GLU A 69 -4.32 -4.62 -3.02
N LEU A 70 -3.84 -4.28 -1.81
CA LEU A 70 -4.69 -3.86 -0.70
C LEU A 70 -5.44 -2.56 -1.02
N HIS A 71 -4.77 -1.58 -1.61
CA HIS A 71 -5.40 -0.34 -2.06
C HIS A 71 -6.54 -0.63 -3.05
N ASP A 72 -6.27 -1.45 -4.07
CA ASP A 72 -7.25 -1.78 -5.11
C ASP A 72 -8.44 -2.57 -4.57
N LEU A 73 -8.21 -3.49 -3.62
CA LEU A 73 -9.26 -4.21 -2.91
C LEU A 73 -10.18 -3.24 -2.14
N VAL A 74 -9.58 -2.28 -1.42
CA VAL A 74 -10.32 -1.30 -0.63
C VAL A 74 -11.12 -0.35 -1.52
N VAL A 75 -10.56 0.09 -2.66
CA VAL A 75 -11.27 0.92 -3.66
C VAL A 75 -12.41 0.13 -4.32
N THR A 76 -12.19 -1.14 -4.66
CA THR A 76 -13.19 -1.99 -5.30
C THR A 76 -14.35 -2.29 -4.36
N ALA A 77 -14.05 -2.63 -3.09
CA ALA A 77 -15.06 -2.82 -2.05
C ALA A 77 -15.92 -1.56 -1.88
N HIS A 78 -15.33 -0.37 -1.94
CA HIS A 78 -16.06 0.89 -1.89
C HIS A 78 -17.03 1.07 -3.07
N SER A 79 -16.59 0.82 -4.30
CA SER A 79 -17.44 0.93 -5.49
C SER A 79 -18.65 -0.02 -5.42
N ASN A 80 -18.41 -1.28 -5.05
CA ASN A 80 -19.45 -2.30 -4.95
C ASN A 80 -20.45 -1.99 -3.84
N HIS A 81 -19.98 -1.55 -2.66
CA HIS A 81 -20.86 -1.26 -1.52
C HIS A 81 -21.65 0.05 -1.71
N ALA A 82 -21.04 1.08 -2.29
CA ALA A 82 -21.73 2.33 -2.62
C ALA A 82 -22.80 2.14 -3.70
N GLN A 83 -22.59 1.23 -4.66
CA GLN A 83 -23.61 0.84 -5.65
C GLN A 83 -24.75 0.05 -5.02
N ALA A 84 -24.46 -0.91 -4.13
CA ALA A 84 -25.49 -1.69 -3.43
C ALA A 84 -26.39 -0.81 -2.55
N VAL A 85 -25.81 0.16 -1.82
CA VAL A 85 -26.59 1.11 -1.00
C VAL A 85 -27.43 2.04 -1.88
N ARG A 86 -26.89 2.58 -2.99
CA ARG A 86 -27.68 3.40 -3.93
C ARG A 86 -28.80 2.62 -4.60
N GLY A 87 -28.53 1.37 -5.00
CA GLY A 87 -29.53 0.48 -5.59
C GLY A 87 -30.66 0.17 -4.62
N ASN A 88 -30.35 -0.14 -3.36
CA ASN A 88 -31.36 -0.37 -2.34
C ASN A 88 -32.16 0.91 -2.05
N VAL A 89 -31.51 2.06 -1.79
CA VAL A 89 -32.25 3.31 -1.52
C VAL A 89 -33.15 3.72 -2.69
N ALA A 90 -32.73 3.49 -3.94
CA ALA A 90 -33.57 3.72 -5.12
C ALA A 90 -34.81 2.81 -5.19
N ILE A 91 -34.72 1.58 -4.69
CA ILE A 91 -35.87 0.64 -4.59
C ILE A 91 -36.86 1.07 -3.50
N TRP A 92 -36.38 1.67 -2.40
CA TRP A 92 -37.22 2.12 -1.28
C TRP A 92 -37.75 3.56 -1.45
N GLN A 93 -37.48 4.23 -2.58
CA GLN A 93 -38.08 5.52 -2.95
C GLN A 93 -39.15 5.40 -4.06
N VAL A 94 -39.69 4.20 -4.29
CA VAL A 94 -40.88 3.96 -5.13
C VAL A 94 -42.03 3.49 -4.25
#